data_AF-A0A645H132-F1
#
_entry.id   AF-A0A645H132-F1
#
_cell.length_a   1.000
_cell.length_b   1.000
_cell.length_c   1.000
_cell.angle_alpha   90.00
_cell.angle_beta   90.00
_cell.angle_gamma   90.00
#
_symmetry.space_group_name_H-M   'P 1'
#
loop_
_entity.id
_entity.type
_entity.pdbx_description
1 polymer ?
#
loop_
_entity_poly.entity_id
_entity_poly.type
_entity_poly.pdbx_seq_one_letter_code
_entity_poly.pdbx_strand_id
1 'polypeptide(L)'
;MGSSFGADTVESVLADPALQSVSAIRNKNVYIFPSTLGWWDFPLPQSILGIVWTAKTIHPELFEDINIKDTADSVYKFIYGYTYTELGGTL
;
A
#
# COMPACT_ATOMS: atom_id res chain seq x y z
N MET A 1 -13.48 -0.34 -4.45
CA MET A 1 -13.03 0.57 -3.37
C MET A 1 -11.74 0.00 -2.83
N GLY A 2 -10.70 0.81 -2.70
CA GLY A 2 -9.35 0.40 -2.29
C GLY A 2 -8.52 1.60 -1.89
N SER A 3 -7.44 1.38 -1.14
CA SER A 3 -6.55 2.43 -0.64
C SER A 3 -5.83 3.22 -1.74
N SER A 4 -5.71 2.65 -2.95
CA SER A 4 -5.10 3.32 -4.09
C SER A 4 -5.95 4.43 -4.70
N PHE A 5 -7.23 4.54 -4.31
CA PHE A 5 -8.16 5.57 -4.81
C PHE A 5 -8.19 6.82 -3.92
N GLY A 6 -7.03 7.22 -3.38
CA GLY A 6 -6.88 8.47 -2.63
C GLY A 6 -7.31 9.69 -3.44
N ALA A 7 -7.70 10.76 -2.76
CA ALA A 7 -8.12 12.01 -3.41
C ALA A 7 -6.96 12.72 -4.14
N ASP A 8 -5.76 12.61 -3.59
CA ASP A 8 -4.51 13.12 -4.15
C ASP A 8 -3.69 11.99 -4.78
N THR A 9 -2.89 12.32 -5.80
CA THR A 9 -1.92 11.40 -6.38
C THR A 9 -0.52 11.67 -5.83
N VAL A 10 0.39 10.72 -6.00
CA VAL A 10 1.80 10.94 -5.63
C VAL A 10 2.37 12.13 -6.39
N GLU A 11 2.01 12.29 -7.66
CA GLU A 11 2.45 13.40 -8.51
C GLU A 11 1.92 14.75 -8.03
N SER A 12 0.64 14.82 -7.61
CA SER A 12 0.08 16.08 -7.10
C SER A 12 0.78 16.51 -5.81
N VAL A 13 1.07 15.58 -4.90
CA VAL A 13 1.79 15.85 -3.65
C VAL A 13 3.24 16.24 -3.91
N LEU A 14 3.93 15.56 -4.83
CA LEU A 14 5.31 15.90 -5.20
C LEU A 14 5.42 17.28 -5.86
N ALA A 15 4.38 17.71 -6.60
CA ALA A 15 4.35 18.99 -7.29
C ALA A 15 3.90 20.17 -6.39
N ASP A 16 3.43 19.92 -5.17
CA ASP A 16 2.91 20.97 -4.29
C ASP A 16 4.03 21.97 -3.91
N PRO A 17 3.92 23.27 -4.30
CA PRO A 17 4.91 24.29 -3.98
C PRO A 17 5.13 24.48 -2.48
N ALA A 18 4.11 24.25 -1.64
CA ALA A 18 4.20 24.41 -0.19
C ALA A 18 5.06 23.33 0.47
N LEU A 19 5.23 22.16 -0.17
CA LEU A 19 5.91 21.00 0.39
C LEU A 19 7.36 20.83 -0.09
N GLN A 20 7.86 21.71 -0.96
CA GLN A 20 9.19 21.56 -1.59
C GLN A 20 10.35 21.57 -0.58
N SER A 21 10.15 22.12 0.62
CA SER A 21 11.12 22.12 1.73
C SER A 21 11.09 20.84 2.57
N VAL A 22 10.17 19.90 2.33
CA VAL A 22 10.04 18.64 3.06
C VAL A 22 10.99 17.59 2.48
N SER A 23 11.72 16.89 3.35
CA SER A 23 12.71 15.88 2.92
C SER A 23 12.11 14.74 2.12
N ALA A 24 10.89 14.29 2.46
CA ALA A 24 10.20 13.25 1.72
C ALA A 24 9.92 13.65 0.25
N ILE A 25 9.55 14.91 0.01
CA ILE A 25 9.32 15.43 -1.35
C ILE A 25 10.63 15.50 -2.13
N ARG A 26 11.68 16.11 -1.55
CA ARG A 26 13.00 16.22 -2.21
C ARG A 26 13.58 14.86 -2.60
N ASN A 27 13.37 13.85 -1.74
CA ASN A 27 13.87 12.51 -1.96
C ASN A 27 12.92 11.61 -2.75
N LYS A 28 11.74 12.13 -3.16
CA LYS A 28 10.66 11.37 -3.82
C LYS A 28 10.18 10.14 -3.03
N ASN A 29 10.25 10.21 -1.71
CA ASN A 29 9.76 9.19 -0.79
C ASN A 29 8.29 9.46 -0.44
N VAL A 30 7.43 9.47 -1.47
CA VAL A 30 5.98 9.67 -1.35
C VAL A 30 5.31 8.46 -1.98
N TYR A 31 4.40 7.83 -1.22
CA TYR A 31 3.81 6.56 -1.61
C TYR A 31 2.31 6.56 -1.33
N ILE A 32 1.57 5.85 -2.18
CA ILE A 32 0.18 5.50 -1.96
C ILE A 32 0.08 4.00 -1.69
N PHE A 33 -0.83 3.59 -0.81
CA PHE A 33 -1.08 2.17 -0.62
C PHE A 33 -1.56 1.53 -1.94
N PRO A 34 -1.01 0.37 -2.33
CA PRO A 34 -1.19 -0.16 -3.68
C PRO A 34 -2.57 -0.78 -3.92
N SER A 35 -3.30 -1.11 -2.86
CA SER A 35 -4.52 -1.90 -2.94
C SER A 35 -5.66 -1.20 -3.69
N THR A 36 -6.14 -1.81 -4.79
CA THR A 36 -7.40 -1.44 -5.44
C THR A 36 -8.64 -2.09 -4.81
N LEU A 37 -8.46 -3.05 -3.90
CA LEU A 37 -9.55 -3.77 -3.24
C LEU A 37 -9.43 -3.76 -1.72
N GLY A 38 -10.37 -3.11 -1.04
CA GLY A 38 -10.37 -2.99 0.41
C GLY A 38 -9.32 -1.99 0.91
N TRP A 39 -9.61 -1.43 2.08
CA TRP A 39 -8.76 -0.42 2.69
C TRP A 39 -7.73 -1.09 3.60
N TRP A 40 -6.45 -0.93 3.29
CA TRP A 40 -5.31 -1.40 4.08
C TRP A 40 -4.87 -0.36 5.13
N ASP A 41 -5.39 0.86 5.02
CA ASP A 41 -5.16 2.04 5.85
C ASP A 41 -6.31 2.33 6.84
N PHE A 42 -7.36 1.49 6.83
CA PHE A 42 -8.48 1.55 7.75
C PHE A 42 -8.48 0.30 8.65
N PRO A 43 -8.84 0.37 9.95
CA PRO A 43 -8.65 -0.72 10.92
C PRO A 43 -9.65 -1.88 10.72
N LEU A 44 -9.46 -2.61 9.63
CA LEU A 44 -10.13 -3.85 9.28
C LEU A 44 -9.11 -5.01 9.33
N PRO A 45 -9.55 -6.28 9.33
CA PRO A 45 -8.62 -7.42 9.40
C PRO A 45 -7.51 -7.38 8.33
N GLN A 46 -7.81 -6.90 7.12
CA GLN A 46 -6.81 -6.78 6.04
C GLN A 46 -5.79 -5.64 6.23
N SER A 47 -5.95 -4.76 7.23
CA SER A 47 -4.99 -3.67 7.52
C SER A 47 -3.58 -4.17 7.87
N ILE A 48 -3.45 -5.45 8.25
CA ILE A 48 -2.15 -6.11 8.41
C ILE A 48 -1.30 -6.01 7.13
N LEU A 49 -1.93 -6.02 5.95
CA LEU A 49 -1.24 -5.85 4.68
C LEU A 49 -0.66 -4.45 4.52
N GLY A 50 -1.33 -3.43 5.05
CA GLY A 50 -0.80 -2.07 5.13
C GLY A 50 0.45 -2.00 6.01
N ILE A 51 0.47 -2.72 7.13
CA ILE A 51 1.65 -2.80 8.01
C ILE A 51 2.82 -3.48 7.30
N VAL A 52 2.60 -4.65 6.68
CA VAL A 52 3.64 -5.41 5.97
C VAL A 52 4.18 -4.61 4.78
N TRP A 53 3.31 -3.99 3.98
CA TRP A 53 3.71 -3.15 2.87
C TRP A 53 4.49 -1.92 3.32
N THR A 54 4.09 -1.28 4.43
CA THR A 54 4.82 -0.13 4.98
C THR A 54 6.22 -0.55 5.40
N ALA A 55 6.34 -1.66 6.15
CA ALA A 55 7.63 -2.17 6.62
C ALA A 55 8.59 -2.48 5.46
N LYS A 56 8.11 -3.17 4.41
CA LYS A 56 8.88 -3.43 3.20
C LYS A 56 9.25 -2.16 2.42
N THR A 57 8.36 -1.16 2.40
CA THR A 57 8.62 0.12 1.71
C THR A 57 9.73 0.92 2.38
N ILE A 58 9.79 0.94 3.72
CA ILE A 58 10.78 1.73 4.47
C ILE A 58 12.10 0.98 4.76
N HIS A 59 12.07 -0.35 4.75
CA HIS A 59 13.23 -1.22 5.01
C HIS A 59 13.27 -2.41 4.04
N PRO A 60 13.36 -2.18 2.71
CA PRO A 60 13.27 -3.26 1.72
C PRO A 60 14.31 -4.37 1.92
N GLU A 61 15.49 -4.04 2.45
CA GLU A 61 16.60 -4.96 2.76
C GLU A 61 16.27 -5.98 3.86
N LEU A 62 15.30 -5.68 4.73
CA LEU A 62 14.88 -6.60 5.81
C LEU A 62 13.71 -7.51 5.39
N PHE A 63 13.07 -7.22 4.25
CA PHE A 63 11.86 -7.88 3.79
C PHE A 63 11.97 -8.33 2.33
N GLU A 64 13.18 -8.71 1.88
CA GLU A 64 13.45 -9.12 0.49
C GLU A 64 12.66 -10.38 0.10
N ASP A 65 12.43 -11.27 1.05
CA ASP A 65 11.68 -12.53 0.93
C ASP A 65 10.16 -12.34 0.82
N ILE A 66 9.65 -11.17 1.21
CA ILE A 66 8.22 -10.89 1.18
C ILE A 66 7.76 -10.43 -0.21
N ASN A 67 6.89 -11.23 -0.83
CA ASN A 67 6.07 -10.80 -1.96
C ASN A 67 4.71 -10.29 -1.46
N ILE A 68 4.42 -9.00 -1.67
CA ILE A 68 3.19 -8.37 -1.17
C ILE A 68 1.94 -8.96 -1.84
N LYS A 69 2.02 -9.36 -3.11
CA LYS A 69 0.88 -9.98 -3.82
C LYS A 69 0.52 -11.33 -3.21
N ASP A 70 1.52 -12.18 -3.01
CA ASP A 70 1.32 -13.52 -2.43
C ASP A 70 0.83 -13.43 -0.97
N THR A 71 1.33 -12.43 -0.24
CA THR A 71 0.88 -12.12 1.12
C THR A 71 -0.58 -11.68 1.13
N ALA A 72 -0.98 -10.79 0.21
CA ALA A 72 -2.36 -10.34 0.07
C ALA A 72 -3.30 -11.50 -0.29
N ASP A 73 -2.91 -12.35 -1.24
CA ASP A 73 -3.68 -13.54 -1.61
C ASP A 73 -3.87 -14.47 -0.40
N SER A 74 -2.83 -14.69 0.40
CA SER A 74 -2.88 -15.53 1.60
C SER A 74 -3.78 -14.95 2.69
N VAL A 75 -3.68 -13.65 2.97
CA VAL A 75 -4.48 -12.97 4.00
C VAL A 75 -5.96 -12.93 3.61
N TYR A 76 -6.27 -12.59 2.36
CA TYR A 76 -7.66 -12.58 1.89
C TYR A 76 -8.25 -14.00 1.89
N LYS A 77 -7.45 -15.02 1.51
CA LYS A 77 -7.90 -16.41 1.56
C LYS A 77 -8.25 -16.83 2.99
N PHE A 78 -7.45 -16.42 3.97
CA PHE A 78 -7.69 -16.70 5.39
C PHE A 78 -8.96 -16.00 5.91
N ILE A 79 -9.17 -14.72 5.58
CA ILE A 79 -10.29 -13.93 6.11
C ILE A 79 -11.61 -14.24 5.40
N TYR A 80 -11.59 -14.36 4.07
CA TYR A 80 -12.79 -14.39 3.22
C TYR A 80 -12.99 -15.70 2.46
N GLY A 81 -12.03 -16.62 2.48
CA GLY A 81 -12.10 -17.87 1.71
C GLY A 81 -11.76 -17.73 0.21
N TYR A 82 -11.40 -16.54 -0.26
CA TYR A 82 -10.94 -16.25 -1.63
C TYR A 82 -9.67 -15.42 -1.58
N THR A 83 -8.78 -15.62 -2.55
CA THR A 83 -7.57 -14.80 -2.69
C THR A 83 -7.91 -13.37 -3.10
N TYR A 84 -6.99 -12.44 -2.84
CA TYR A 84 -7.13 -11.03 -3.21
C TYR A 84 -7.34 -10.88 -4.72
N THR A 85 -6.59 -11.66 -5.51
CA THR A 85 -6.66 -11.67 -6.97
C THR A 85 -7.97 -12.26 -7.49
N GLU A 86 -8.49 -13.35 -6.89
CA GLU A 86 -9.80 -13.92 -7.26
C GLU A 86 -10.94 -12.93 -7.07
N LEU A 87 -10.82 -12.05 -6.07
CA LEU A 87 -11.78 -10.97 -5.81
C LEU A 87 -11.56 -9.73 -6.69
N GLY A 88 -10.64 -9.80 -7.66
CA GLY A 88 -10.35 -8.71 -8.60
C GLY A 88 -9.40 -7.64 -8.08
N GLY A 89 -8.74 -7.88 -6.94
CA GLY A 89 -7.76 -6.96 -6.38
C GLY A 89 -6.47 -6.89 -7.20
N THR A 90 -5.94 -5.68 -7.37
CA THR A 90 -4.63 -5.39 -7.97
C THR A 90 -3.79 -4.52 -7.02
N LEU A 91 -2.47 -4.56 -7.20
CA LEU A 91 -1.49 -3.74 -6.46
C LEU A 91 -0.84 -2.73 -7.40
#